data_AF-A0A829YFQ3-F1
#
_entry.id   AF-A0A829YFQ3-F1
#
_cell.length_a   1.000
_cell.length_b   1.000
_cell.length_c   1.000
_cell.angle_alpha   90.00
_cell.angle_beta   90.00
_cell.angle_gamma   90.00
#
_symmetry.space_group_name_H-M   'P 1'
#
loop_
_entity.id
_entity.type
_entity.pdbx_description
1 polymer ?
#
loop_
_entity_poly.entity_id
_entity_poly.type
_entity_poly.pdbx_seq_one_letter_code
_entity_poly.pdbx_strand_id
1 'polypeptide(L)'
;MDRRWRHLFAFVWVFAALALNNARADSADAVKAVEGLWAYTTLLASGTGQVMPLTGVILYKDGLFAQQSIFDGEPFDAQGAMAHAGPFSAGPRGVHMTAEQTISITPGKDPALKFRRDTQHDISVDRDGDTMTIVFGSGTVQKFKRIGPAQGDIYKLQDGLLALVDDHFVLVAGDERAVVTGFGKFQRKGSAYDLQVIRWSEATPTKAAHRRDASLKATFDGKTFALADGRAFQVVARK
;
A
#
# COMPACT_ATOMS: atom_id res chain seq x y z
N MET A 1 12.81 41.66 -70.11
CA MET A 1 14.12 42.10 -69.60
C MET A 1 13.81 42.60 -68.20
N ASP A 2 14.15 41.95 -67.09
CA ASP A 2 15.40 41.25 -66.78
C ASP A 2 15.21 40.03 -65.86
N ARG A 3 16.08 39.05 -66.10
CA ARG A 3 16.39 37.89 -65.25
C ARG A 3 17.52 38.26 -64.29
N ARG A 4 17.51 37.65 -63.10
CA ARG A 4 18.61 37.05 -62.28
C ARG A 4 18.23 37.21 -60.79
N TRP A 5 18.45 36.34 -59.81
CA TRP A 5 19.11 35.04 -59.59
C TRP A 5 18.63 34.57 -58.18
N ARG A 6 18.09 33.35 -58.01
CA ARG A 6 18.66 32.19 -57.27
C ARG A 6 19.25 32.46 -55.87
N HIS A 7 18.67 31.86 -54.83
CA HIS A 7 19.28 31.02 -53.77
C HIS A 7 18.12 30.38 -52.96
N LEU A 8 17.81 29.09 -53.16
CA LEU A 8 18.11 27.97 -52.25
C LEU A 8 18.02 28.31 -50.76
N PHE A 9 17.00 27.78 -50.07
CA PHE A 9 17.15 27.10 -48.78
C PHE A 9 16.01 26.07 -48.63
N ALA A 10 16.35 24.80 -48.81
CA ALA A 10 15.62 23.69 -48.23
C ALA A 10 16.08 23.58 -46.77
N PHE A 11 15.15 23.59 -45.82
CA PHE A 11 15.43 23.14 -44.46
C PHE A 11 14.35 22.15 -44.04
N VAL A 12 14.77 20.89 -44.02
CA VAL A 12 14.11 19.79 -43.33
C VAL A 12 14.20 20.08 -41.83
N TRP A 13 13.06 20.05 -41.14
CA TRP A 13 13.02 19.81 -39.69
C TRP A 13 12.12 18.60 -39.44
N VAL A 14 12.74 17.43 -39.57
CA VAL A 14 12.38 16.26 -38.76
C VAL A 14 12.87 16.58 -37.35
N PHE A 15 11.98 16.64 -36.35
CA PHE A 15 12.24 16.26 -34.94
C PHE A 15 10.99 16.58 -34.09
N ALA A 16 10.02 15.66 -34.10
CA ALA A 16 8.94 15.62 -33.12
C ALA A 16 8.85 14.19 -32.56
N ALA A 17 9.89 13.75 -31.84
CA ALA A 17 9.91 12.43 -31.20
C ALA A 17 10.77 12.37 -29.92
N LEU A 18 10.91 13.48 -29.18
CA LEU A 18 11.72 13.51 -27.95
C LEU A 18 10.94 13.82 -26.66
N ALA A 19 9.64 14.11 -26.72
CA ALA A 19 8.86 14.49 -25.54
C ALA A 19 8.16 13.31 -24.82
N LEU A 20 8.19 12.09 -25.37
CA LEU A 20 7.49 10.92 -24.79
C LEU A 20 8.39 9.99 -23.96
N ASN A 21 9.72 10.21 -23.94
CA ASN A 21 10.64 9.37 -23.16
C ASN A 21 10.88 9.87 -21.73
N ASN A 22 10.74 11.17 -21.44
CA ASN A 22 11.06 11.72 -20.12
C ASN A 22 10.03 11.34 -19.04
N ALA A 23 8.72 11.37 -19.36
CA ALA A 23 7.68 10.96 -18.40
C ALA A 23 7.76 9.46 -18.00
N ARG A 24 8.38 8.63 -18.85
CA ARG A 24 8.53 7.19 -18.61
C ARG A 24 9.73 6.86 -17.72
N ALA A 25 10.80 7.65 -17.83
CA ALA A 25 11.94 7.56 -16.91
C ALA A 25 11.53 7.98 -15.50
N ASP A 26 10.82 9.11 -15.37
CA ASP A 26 10.33 9.62 -14.08
C ASP A 26 9.41 8.63 -13.35
N SER A 27 8.60 7.86 -14.08
CA SER A 27 7.69 6.88 -13.48
C SER A 27 8.36 5.55 -13.12
N ALA A 28 9.34 5.07 -13.90
CA ALA A 28 10.12 3.90 -13.53
C ALA A 28 10.97 4.17 -12.28
N ASP A 29 11.56 5.36 -12.18
CA ASP A 29 12.29 5.80 -10.99
C ASP A 29 11.36 5.95 -9.78
N ALA A 30 10.14 6.45 -9.96
CA ALA A 30 9.15 6.52 -8.89
C ALA A 30 8.71 5.13 -8.37
N VAL A 31 8.53 4.15 -9.25
CA VAL A 31 8.22 2.75 -8.86
C VAL A 31 9.35 2.17 -8.01
N LYS A 32 10.60 2.39 -8.40
CA LYS A 32 11.76 1.96 -7.61
C LYS A 32 11.86 2.75 -6.29
N ALA A 33 11.51 4.03 -6.30
CA ALA A 33 11.59 4.89 -5.13
C ALA A 33 10.64 4.44 -4.01
N VAL A 34 9.44 3.95 -4.34
CA VAL A 34 8.48 3.48 -3.33
C VAL A 34 8.84 2.15 -2.69
N GLU A 35 9.71 1.33 -3.30
CA GLU A 35 10.02 0.01 -2.77
C GLU A 35 10.58 0.04 -1.35
N GLY A 36 10.04 -0.83 -0.51
CA GLY A 36 10.40 -0.97 0.90
C GLY A 36 9.20 -1.13 1.81
N LEU A 37 9.50 -1.32 3.09
CA LEU A 37 8.52 -1.29 4.18
C LEU A 37 8.64 0.05 4.92
N TRP A 38 7.52 0.73 5.06
CA TRP A 38 7.44 2.12 5.51
C TRP A 38 6.44 2.27 6.64
N ALA A 39 6.83 2.86 7.76
CA ALA A 39 5.94 3.21 8.85
C ALA A 39 5.39 4.62 8.67
N TYR A 40 4.11 4.82 8.96
CA TYR A 40 3.50 6.16 8.95
C TYR A 40 4.18 7.09 9.95
N THR A 41 4.41 8.32 9.53
CA THR A 41 4.79 9.43 10.40
C THR A 41 3.74 10.54 10.37
N THR A 42 3.01 10.70 9.26
CA THR A 42 1.95 11.71 9.15
C THR A 42 0.94 11.31 8.06
N LEU A 43 -0.35 11.55 8.32
CA LEU A 43 -1.40 11.62 7.31
C LEU A 43 -2.01 13.03 7.34
N LEU A 44 -2.12 13.69 6.19
CA LEU A 44 -2.83 14.96 6.04
C LEU A 44 -4.10 14.74 5.20
N ALA A 45 -5.25 15.14 5.74
CA ALA A 45 -6.52 15.10 5.02
C ALA A 45 -6.52 16.06 3.83
N SER A 46 -7.16 15.63 2.74
CA SER A 46 -7.37 16.50 1.57
C SER A 46 -8.21 17.74 1.93
N GLY A 47 -7.90 18.87 1.30
CA GLY A 47 -8.65 20.13 1.43
C GLY A 47 -8.37 20.92 2.70
N THR A 48 -8.29 20.26 3.86
CA THR A 48 -8.04 20.94 5.15
C THR A 48 -6.57 20.94 5.56
N GLY A 49 -5.77 19.99 5.06
CA GLY A 49 -4.40 19.77 5.52
C GLY A 49 -4.32 19.32 6.98
N GLN A 50 -5.46 18.93 7.58
CA GLN A 50 -5.50 18.51 8.97
C GLN A 50 -4.69 17.23 9.16
N VAL A 51 -3.81 17.24 10.16
CA VAL A 51 -3.07 16.06 10.60
C VAL A 51 -4.05 15.06 11.22
N MET A 52 -4.03 13.83 10.73
CA MET A 52 -4.79 12.71 11.25
C MET A 52 -3.82 11.73 11.91
N PRO A 53 -3.72 11.70 13.25
CA PRO A 53 -2.79 10.82 13.93
C PRO A 53 -3.21 9.37 13.75
N LEU A 54 -2.28 8.53 13.30
CA LEU A 54 -2.49 7.10 13.11
C LEU A 54 -1.17 6.35 13.25
N THR A 55 -1.30 5.08 13.59
CA THR A 55 -0.21 4.11 13.56
C THR A 55 -0.47 3.10 12.44
N GLY A 56 0.51 2.90 11.56
CA GLY A 56 0.35 1.99 10.43
C GLY A 56 1.64 1.77 9.64
N VAL A 57 1.53 0.94 8.60
CA VAL A 57 2.58 0.72 7.61
C VAL A 57 2.03 0.71 6.19
N ILE A 58 2.92 0.94 5.23
CA ILE A 58 2.73 0.60 3.83
C ILE A 58 3.96 -0.15 3.31
N LEU A 59 3.71 -1.21 2.55
CA LEU A 59 4.71 -2.03 1.88
C LEU A 59 4.54 -1.87 0.37
N TYR A 60 5.64 -1.70 -0.34
CA TYR A 60 5.73 -1.84 -1.79
C TYR A 60 6.83 -2.84 -2.13
N LYS A 61 6.47 -3.93 -2.83
CA LYS A 61 7.39 -5.00 -3.20
C LYS A 61 6.86 -5.81 -4.40
N ASP A 62 7.71 -6.08 -5.38
CA ASP A 62 7.45 -6.98 -6.51
C ASP A 62 6.14 -6.67 -7.27
N GLY A 63 5.85 -5.37 -7.42
CA GLY A 63 4.62 -4.88 -8.08
C GLY A 63 3.34 -5.07 -7.27
N LEU A 64 3.43 -5.40 -5.99
CA LEU A 64 2.32 -5.48 -5.04
C LEU A 64 2.51 -4.52 -3.86
N PHE A 65 1.40 -4.00 -3.34
CA PHE A 65 1.42 -3.18 -2.14
C PHE A 65 0.40 -3.67 -1.11
N ALA A 66 0.70 -3.40 0.15
CA ALA A 66 -0.22 -3.61 1.26
C ALA A 66 -0.07 -2.47 2.27
N GLN A 67 -1.19 -1.90 2.68
CA GLN A 67 -1.28 -0.80 3.64
C GLN A 67 -2.20 -1.22 4.77
N GLN A 68 -1.81 -0.93 6.01
CA GLN A 68 -2.65 -1.09 7.18
C GLN A 68 -2.41 0.07 8.14
N SER A 69 -3.48 0.63 8.69
CA SER A 69 -3.40 1.68 9.71
C SER A 69 -4.62 1.69 10.62
N ILE A 70 -4.44 2.16 11.86
CA ILE A 70 -5.52 2.48 12.81
C ILE A 70 -5.27 3.88 13.35
N PHE A 71 -6.30 4.72 13.39
CA PHE A 71 -6.21 6.05 13.98
C PHE A 71 -5.82 5.97 15.46
N ASP A 72 -5.04 6.94 15.91
CA ASP A 72 -4.68 7.05 17.31
C ASP A 72 -5.79 7.79 18.07
N GLY A 73 -6.10 7.31 19.26
CA GLY A 73 -7.12 7.91 20.12
C GLY A 73 -7.53 6.96 21.22
N GLU A 74 -8.23 7.51 22.22
CA GLU A 74 -8.82 6.74 23.31
C GLU A 74 -10.35 6.96 23.34
N PRO A 75 -11.14 5.88 23.52
CA PRO A 75 -10.69 4.50 23.69
C PRO A 75 -10.22 3.88 22.36
N PHE A 76 -9.12 3.11 22.41
CA PHE A 76 -8.48 2.52 21.21
C PHE A 76 -9.42 1.62 20.38
N ASP A 77 -10.28 0.87 21.04
CA ASP A 77 -11.23 -0.06 20.40
C ASP A 77 -12.36 0.64 19.63
N ALA A 78 -12.52 1.96 19.80
CA ALA A 78 -13.47 2.78 19.07
C ALA A 78 -12.86 3.54 17.87
N GLN A 79 -11.55 3.43 17.64
CA GLN A 79 -10.87 4.18 16.59
C GLN A 79 -11.17 3.62 15.20
N GLY A 80 -11.08 4.44 14.15
CA GLY A 80 -11.22 3.94 12.78
C GLY A 80 -9.94 3.22 12.31
N ALA A 81 -10.09 2.29 11.37
CA ALA A 81 -8.96 1.63 10.71
C ALA A 81 -9.13 1.64 9.19
N MET A 82 -8.00 1.62 8.48
CA MET A 82 -7.95 1.59 7.01
C MET A 82 -6.92 0.58 6.56
N ALA A 83 -7.26 -0.18 5.51
CA ALA A 83 -6.32 -1.08 4.87
C ALA A 83 -6.56 -1.14 3.36
N HIS A 84 -5.46 -1.34 2.63
CA HIS A 84 -5.49 -1.48 1.19
C HIS A 84 -4.52 -2.57 0.74
N ALA A 85 -4.86 -3.31 -0.31
CA ALA A 85 -3.91 -4.21 -0.96
C ALA A 85 -4.21 -4.36 -2.45
N GLY A 86 -3.17 -4.64 -3.23
CA GLY A 86 -3.29 -4.89 -4.67
C GLY A 86 -2.01 -4.60 -5.42
N PRO A 87 -2.04 -4.56 -6.77
CA PRO A 87 -0.87 -4.25 -7.57
C PRO A 87 -0.54 -2.76 -7.64
N PHE A 88 0.75 -2.46 -7.85
CA PHE A 88 1.22 -1.14 -8.24
C PHE A 88 2.17 -1.22 -9.45
N SER A 89 2.22 -0.15 -10.22
CA SER A 89 3.07 -0.03 -11.40
C SER A 89 3.35 1.44 -11.72
N ALA A 90 4.09 1.71 -12.80
CA ALA A 90 4.31 3.07 -13.29
C ALA A 90 2.98 3.72 -13.71
N GLY A 91 2.75 4.95 -13.27
CA GLY A 91 1.52 5.70 -13.53
C GLY A 91 1.77 7.13 -14.01
N PRO A 92 0.73 7.84 -14.49
CA PRO A 92 0.86 9.22 -14.99
C PRO A 92 1.41 10.23 -13.98
N ARG A 93 1.31 9.95 -12.67
CA ARG A 93 1.84 10.81 -11.59
C ARG A 93 3.11 10.25 -10.93
N GLY A 94 3.64 9.14 -11.42
CA GLY A 94 4.74 8.40 -10.80
C GLY A 94 4.33 6.94 -10.61
N VAL A 95 3.47 6.66 -9.63
CA VAL A 95 3.00 5.31 -9.32
C VAL A 95 1.48 5.22 -9.45
N HIS A 96 1.01 4.21 -10.17
CA HIS A 96 -0.38 3.81 -10.25
C HIS A 96 -0.62 2.60 -9.33
N MET A 97 -1.63 2.68 -8.48
CA MET A 97 -2.02 1.63 -7.54
C MET A 97 -3.48 1.24 -7.81
N THR A 98 -3.72 -0.06 -7.92
CA THR A 98 -5.09 -0.61 -7.91
C THR A 98 -5.28 -1.33 -6.60
N ALA A 99 -6.08 -0.78 -5.70
CA ALA A 99 -6.44 -1.48 -4.47
C ALA A 99 -7.61 -2.43 -4.77
N GLU A 100 -7.29 -3.72 -4.92
CA GLU A 100 -8.26 -4.81 -5.05
C GLU A 100 -9.14 -4.91 -3.79
N GLN A 101 -8.56 -4.56 -2.63
CA GLN A 101 -9.28 -4.35 -1.38
C GLN A 101 -9.04 -2.91 -0.91
N THR A 102 -10.12 -2.13 -0.76
CA THR A 102 -10.13 -0.87 0.00
C THR A 102 -11.07 -1.02 1.17
N ILE A 103 -10.49 -1.08 2.37
CA ILE A 103 -11.17 -1.43 3.62
C ILE A 103 -11.19 -0.20 4.52
N SER A 104 -12.37 0.15 5.01
CA SER A 104 -12.58 1.13 6.08
C SER A 104 -13.39 0.47 7.19
N ILE A 105 -12.85 0.51 8.40
CA ILE A 105 -13.48 -0.07 9.60
C ILE A 105 -13.78 1.06 10.56
N THR A 106 -15.00 1.11 11.07
CA THR A 106 -15.47 2.16 11.98
C THR A 106 -16.34 1.54 13.07
N PRO A 107 -15.74 1.18 14.22
CA PRO A 107 -16.48 0.60 15.35
C PRO A 107 -17.67 1.45 15.79
N GLY A 108 -18.77 0.79 16.16
CA GLY A 108 -19.99 1.46 16.62
C GLY A 108 -20.78 2.22 15.55
N LYS A 109 -20.41 2.10 14.26
CA LYS A 109 -21.20 2.62 13.13
C LYS A 109 -21.93 1.50 12.40
N ASP A 110 -22.95 1.89 11.66
CA ASP A 110 -23.69 1.02 10.76
C ASP A 110 -23.56 1.53 9.30
N PRO A 111 -22.87 0.81 8.40
CA PRO A 111 -22.12 -0.42 8.67
C PRO A 111 -20.77 -0.13 9.36
N ALA A 112 -20.30 -1.08 10.16
CA ALA A 112 -18.99 -1.03 10.80
C ALA A 112 -17.85 -1.32 9.82
N LEU A 113 -18.15 -2.02 8.73
CA LEU A 113 -17.23 -2.31 7.62
C LEU A 113 -17.75 -1.67 6.33
N LYS A 114 -16.89 -0.88 5.68
CA LYS A 114 -17.08 -0.45 4.30
C LYS A 114 -15.96 -1.05 3.45
N PHE A 115 -16.36 -1.69 2.36
CA PHE A 115 -15.45 -2.37 1.45
C PHE A 115 -15.68 -1.85 0.02
N ARG A 116 -14.60 -1.59 -0.70
CA ARG A 116 -14.63 -1.25 -2.13
C ARG A 116 -13.57 -2.06 -2.85
N ARG A 117 -13.91 -2.56 -4.04
CA ARG A 117 -12.97 -3.25 -4.93
C ARG A 117 -12.42 -2.27 -5.96
N ASP A 118 -11.24 -2.60 -6.44
CA ASP A 118 -10.61 -2.01 -7.63
C ASP A 118 -10.55 -0.49 -7.62
N THR A 119 -10.31 0.12 -6.45
CA THR A 119 -10.16 1.56 -6.36
C THR A 119 -8.77 1.94 -6.84
N GLN A 120 -8.70 2.90 -7.76
CA GLN A 120 -7.45 3.30 -8.40
C GLN A 120 -6.91 4.60 -7.80
N HIS A 121 -5.59 4.68 -7.68
CA HIS A 121 -4.88 5.83 -7.16
C HIS A 121 -3.62 6.09 -7.99
N ASP A 122 -3.51 7.31 -8.52
CA ASP A 122 -2.24 7.82 -9.03
C ASP A 122 -1.60 8.71 -7.96
N ILE A 123 -0.37 8.36 -7.59
CA ILE A 123 0.41 9.06 -6.57
C ILE A 123 1.70 9.60 -7.16
N SER A 124 2.09 10.78 -6.69
CA SER A 124 3.47 11.26 -6.83
C SER A 124 4.26 10.89 -5.59
N VAL A 125 5.54 10.60 -5.80
CA VAL A 125 6.45 10.06 -4.77
C VAL A 125 7.65 10.98 -4.69
N ASP A 126 7.94 11.42 -3.48
CA ASP A 126 9.17 12.13 -3.14
C ASP A 126 9.89 11.35 -2.05
N ARG A 127 11.12 10.92 -2.32
CA ARG A 127 11.93 10.11 -1.41
C ARG A 127 13.28 10.77 -1.18
N ASP A 128 13.60 10.93 0.09
CA ASP A 128 14.92 11.33 0.56
C ASP A 128 15.43 10.32 1.58
N GLY A 129 16.35 9.46 1.14
CA GLY A 129 16.92 8.38 1.94
C GLY A 129 15.86 7.42 2.50
N ASP A 130 15.66 7.50 3.82
CA ASP A 130 14.72 6.71 4.61
C ASP A 130 13.42 7.47 4.93
N THR A 131 13.16 8.59 4.27
CA THR A 131 11.89 9.32 4.35
C THR A 131 11.18 9.29 3.01
N MET A 132 9.86 9.17 3.04
CA MET A 132 9.04 9.17 1.84
C MET A 132 7.79 9.99 2.06
N THR A 133 7.46 10.84 1.10
CA THR A 133 6.18 11.53 0.99
C THR A 133 5.48 11.04 -0.26
N ILE A 134 4.22 10.63 -0.13
CA ILE A 134 3.35 10.36 -1.27
C ILE A 134 2.19 11.36 -1.26
N VAL A 135 1.80 11.81 -2.45
CA VAL A 135 0.67 12.71 -2.65
C VAL A 135 -0.30 12.10 -3.64
N PHE A 136 -1.52 11.83 -3.17
CA PHE A 136 -2.60 11.31 -3.99
C PHE A 136 -3.16 12.41 -4.89
N GLY A 137 -3.70 12.03 -6.05
CA GLY A 137 -4.46 12.96 -6.91
C GLY A 137 -5.61 13.68 -6.19
N SER A 138 -6.14 13.12 -5.10
CA SER A 138 -7.13 13.76 -4.23
C SER A 138 -6.58 14.92 -3.40
N GLY A 139 -5.26 15.08 -3.29
CA GLY A 139 -4.59 16.01 -2.37
C GLY A 139 -4.28 15.44 -0.99
N THR A 140 -4.61 14.17 -0.71
CA THR A 140 -4.16 13.49 0.51
C THR A 140 -2.63 13.34 0.49
N VAL A 141 -1.97 13.70 1.59
CA VAL A 141 -0.51 13.55 1.74
C VAL A 141 -0.23 12.53 2.82
N GLN A 142 0.64 11.58 2.54
CA GLN A 142 1.12 10.61 3.51
C GLN A 142 2.64 10.67 3.59
N LYS A 143 3.16 10.71 4.81
CA LYS A 143 4.59 10.73 5.09
C LYS A 143 4.97 9.50 5.87
N PHE A 144 6.16 9.00 5.58
CA PHE A 144 6.67 7.76 6.12
C PHE A 144 8.14 7.84 6.48
N LYS A 145 8.53 6.93 7.36
CA LYS A 145 9.91 6.54 7.63
C LYS A 145 10.11 5.09 7.24
N ARG A 146 11.22 4.78 6.57
CA ARG A 146 11.58 3.41 6.21
C ARG A 146 11.90 2.61 7.48
N ILE A 147 11.35 1.41 7.55
CA ILE A 147 11.61 0.46 8.64
C ILE A 147 12.21 -0.86 8.14
N GLY A 148 12.27 -1.05 6.83
CA GLY A 148 12.97 -2.17 6.22
C GLY A 148 13.07 -2.07 4.70
N PRO A 149 14.04 -2.76 4.08
CA PRO A 149 14.18 -2.83 2.63
C PRO A 149 13.16 -3.72 1.91
N ALA A 150 12.20 -4.31 2.62
CA ALA A 150 11.29 -5.36 2.18
C ALA A 150 11.99 -6.68 1.79
N GLN A 151 13.02 -7.10 2.54
CA GLN A 151 13.65 -8.41 2.34
C GLN A 151 12.75 -9.52 2.90
N GLY A 152 12.39 -10.48 2.06
CA GLY A 152 11.48 -11.57 2.41
C GLY A 152 10.51 -11.84 1.27
N ASP A 153 9.32 -12.32 1.61
CA ASP A 153 8.32 -12.76 0.64
C ASP A 153 7.01 -12.00 0.76
N ILE A 154 6.34 -11.84 -0.38
CA ILE A 154 4.99 -11.33 -0.47
C ILE A 154 4.10 -12.38 -1.18
N TYR A 155 2.95 -12.67 -0.56
CA TYR A 155 2.04 -13.71 -0.97
C TYR A 155 0.70 -13.08 -1.33
N LYS A 156 0.29 -13.25 -2.59
CA LYS A 156 -1.08 -12.94 -3.00
C LYS A 156 -1.99 -14.03 -2.43
N LEU A 157 -2.95 -13.60 -1.64
CA LEU A 157 -4.00 -14.45 -1.10
C LEU A 157 -5.20 -14.44 -2.05
N GLN A 158 -6.12 -15.39 -1.87
CA GLN A 158 -7.38 -15.42 -2.63
C GLN A 158 -8.14 -14.09 -2.50
N ASP A 159 -8.20 -13.54 -1.28
CA ASP A 159 -8.90 -12.29 -0.96
C ASP A 159 -7.98 -11.31 -0.23
N GLY A 160 -6.74 -11.13 -0.70
CA GLY A 160 -5.84 -10.15 -0.10
C GLY A 160 -4.36 -10.43 -0.28
N LEU A 161 -3.57 -10.05 0.72
CA LEU A 161 -2.13 -10.10 0.68
C LEU A 161 -1.54 -10.37 2.09
N LEU A 162 -0.51 -11.23 2.12
CA LEU A 162 0.34 -11.45 3.29
C LEU A 162 1.79 -11.13 2.90
N ALA A 163 2.45 -10.29 3.67
CA ALA A 163 3.88 -10.07 3.57
C ALA A 163 4.57 -10.57 4.85
N LEU A 164 5.72 -11.20 4.68
CA LEU A 164 6.63 -11.62 5.74
C LEU A 164 8.02 -11.12 5.36
N VAL A 165 8.34 -9.89 5.76
CA VAL A 165 9.52 -9.14 5.31
C VAL A 165 10.20 -8.42 6.47
N ASP A 166 11.53 -8.42 6.51
CA ASP A 166 12.34 -7.71 7.52
C ASP A 166 11.88 -7.95 8.97
N ASP A 167 11.56 -9.20 9.33
CA ASP A 167 10.96 -9.59 10.63
C ASP A 167 9.57 -8.99 10.93
N HIS A 168 8.93 -8.35 9.94
CA HIS A 168 7.59 -7.80 10.00
C HIS A 168 6.59 -8.61 9.20
N PHE A 169 5.37 -8.72 9.72
CA PHE A 169 4.24 -9.21 8.95
C PHE A 169 3.31 -8.04 8.60
N VAL A 170 2.72 -8.10 7.41
CA VAL A 170 1.58 -7.26 7.02
C VAL A 170 0.52 -8.18 6.43
N LEU A 171 -0.66 -8.19 7.02
CA LEU A 171 -1.81 -8.96 6.55
C LEU A 171 -2.93 -7.99 6.19
N VAL A 172 -3.47 -8.12 5.00
CA VAL A 172 -4.72 -7.51 4.57
C VAL A 172 -5.52 -8.60 3.87
N ALA A 173 -6.62 -9.05 4.46
CA ALA A 173 -7.39 -10.17 3.91
C ALA A 173 -8.89 -10.01 4.16
N GLY A 174 -9.69 -10.55 3.24
CA GLY A 174 -11.14 -10.63 3.32
C GLY A 174 -11.87 -9.81 2.27
N ASP A 175 -13.17 -9.70 2.46
CA ASP A 175 -14.14 -9.14 1.51
C ASP A 175 -15.19 -8.27 2.23
N GLU A 176 -16.26 -7.90 1.52
CA GLU A 176 -17.36 -7.12 2.09
C GLU A 176 -18.10 -7.80 3.27
N ARG A 177 -17.93 -9.11 3.48
CA ARG A 177 -18.60 -9.87 4.55
C ARG A 177 -17.75 -9.92 5.81
N ALA A 178 -16.44 -10.10 5.66
CA ALA A 178 -15.51 -10.11 6.77
C ALA A 178 -14.10 -9.76 6.32
N VAL A 179 -13.40 -8.99 7.15
CA VAL A 179 -12.00 -8.61 6.93
C VAL A 179 -11.14 -8.86 8.15
N VAL A 180 -9.86 -9.12 7.90
CA VAL A 180 -8.78 -9.21 8.89
C VAL A 180 -7.59 -8.46 8.35
N THR A 181 -7.09 -7.51 9.14
CA THR A 181 -5.94 -6.69 8.77
C THR A 181 -5.04 -6.51 9.99
N GLY A 182 -3.73 -6.49 9.79
CA GLY A 182 -2.81 -6.19 10.87
C GLY A 182 -1.38 -6.15 10.42
N PHE A 183 -0.54 -5.54 11.27
CA PHE A 183 0.90 -5.60 11.11
C PHE A 183 1.59 -5.68 12.47
N GLY A 184 2.83 -6.11 12.42
CA GLY A 184 3.66 -6.24 13.60
C GLY A 184 4.95 -6.97 13.26
N LYS A 185 5.57 -7.57 14.27
CA LYS A 185 6.76 -8.40 14.10
C LYS A 185 6.39 -9.88 14.10
N PHE A 186 7.22 -10.72 13.52
CA PHE A 186 7.07 -12.17 13.64
C PHE A 186 8.39 -12.85 13.99
N GLN A 187 8.28 -14.02 14.63
CA GLN A 187 9.36 -14.98 14.77
C GLN A 187 8.92 -16.30 14.18
N ARG A 188 9.79 -16.93 13.38
CA ARG A 188 9.49 -18.19 12.69
C ARG A 188 10.25 -19.35 13.33
N LYS A 189 9.54 -20.46 13.59
CA LYS A 189 10.13 -21.75 13.98
C LYS A 189 9.52 -22.86 13.13
N GLY A 190 10.21 -23.23 12.05
CA GLY A 190 9.69 -24.18 11.07
C GLY A 190 8.49 -23.59 10.32
N SER A 191 7.32 -24.22 10.43
CA SER A 191 6.05 -23.68 9.90
C SER A 191 5.27 -22.85 10.92
N ALA A 192 5.69 -22.79 12.19
CA ALA A 192 5.03 -22.00 13.22
C ALA A 192 5.56 -20.57 13.25
N TYR A 193 4.66 -19.63 13.53
CA TYR A 193 4.92 -18.20 13.64
C TYR A 193 4.33 -17.66 14.93
N ASP A 194 5.14 -16.95 15.70
CA ASP A 194 4.70 -16.10 16.80
C ASP A 194 4.63 -14.67 16.29
N LEU A 195 3.43 -14.09 16.26
CA LEU A 195 3.15 -12.75 15.75
C LEU A 195 3.00 -11.77 16.91
N GLN A 196 3.89 -10.80 16.98
CA GLN A 196 3.80 -9.66 17.91
C GLN A 196 3.07 -8.52 17.19
N VAL A 197 1.77 -8.43 17.42
CA VAL A 197 0.87 -7.45 16.81
C VAL A 197 1.16 -6.06 17.35
N ILE A 198 1.43 -5.11 16.45
CA ILE A 198 1.45 -3.67 16.78
C ILE A 198 0.04 -3.09 16.62
N ARG A 199 -0.61 -3.37 15.48
CA ARG A 199 -2.02 -3.05 15.24
C ARG A 199 -2.71 -4.21 14.53
N TRP A 200 -3.91 -4.53 14.97
CA TRP A 200 -4.78 -5.53 14.39
C TRP A 200 -6.20 -5.03 14.37
N SER A 201 -6.90 -5.30 13.28
CA SER A 201 -8.29 -4.94 13.09
C SER A 201 -9.02 -6.02 12.33
N GLU A 202 -10.19 -6.39 12.83
CA GLU A 202 -11.10 -7.34 12.20
C GLU A 202 -12.52 -6.77 12.20
N ALA A 203 -13.28 -7.02 11.14
CA ALA A 203 -14.63 -6.51 11.04
C ALA A 203 -15.53 -7.35 10.14
N THR A 204 -16.82 -7.30 10.42
CA THR A 204 -17.95 -7.63 9.55
C THR A 204 -18.80 -6.36 9.36
N PRO A 205 -19.85 -6.34 8.53
CA PRO A 205 -20.75 -5.19 8.44
C PRO A 205 -21.34 -4.73 9.77
N THR A 206 -21.50 -5.63 10.74
CA THR A 206 -22.19 -5.35 12.01
C THR A 206 -21.27 -5.24 13.23
N LYS A 207 -20.00 -5.64 13.10
CA LYS A 207 -19.07 -5.68 14.23
C LYS A 207 -17.66 -5.34 13.78
N ALA A 208 -16.95 -4.57 14.59
CA ALA A 208 -15.52 -4.34 14.44
C ALA A 208 -14.81 -4.57 15.77
N ALA A 209 -13.54 -4.97 15.72
CA ALA A 209 -12.68 -5.10 16.88
C ALA A 209 -11.24 -4.72 16.53
N HIS A 210 -10.59 -4.01 17.44
CA HIS A 210 -9.19 -3.65 17.34
C HIS A 210 -8.38 -4.27 18.48
N ARG A 211 -7.13 -4.61 18.19
CA ARG A 211 -6.15 -5.08 19.18
C ARG A 211 -4.81 -4.39 18.92
N ARG A 212 -4.08 -4.08 19.98
CA ARG A 212 -2.70 -3.59 19.94
C ARG A 212 -1.87 -4.34 20.97
N ASP A 213 -0.57 -4.42 20.72
CA ASP A 213 0.41 -5.03 21.62
C ASP A 213 0.03 -6.46 22.06
N ALA A 214 -0.51 -7.21 21.10
CA ALA A 214 -1.04 -8.55 21.32
C ALA A 214 -0.09 -9.62 20.75
N SER A 215 -0.20 -10.83 21.28
CA SER A 215 0.49 -12.00 20.70
C SER A 215 -0.51 -12.91 20.03
N LEU A 216 -0.26 -13.26 18.78
CA LEU A 216 -1.03 -14.26 18.04
C LEU A 216 -0.10 -15.38 17.59
N LYS A 217 -0.66 -16.58 17.45
CA LYS A 217 0.05 -17.71 16.86
C LYS A 217 -0.52 -18.00 15.48
N ALA A 218 0.37 -18.37 14.57
CA ALA A 218 0.01 -18.78 13.22
C ALA A 218 0.86 -19.95 12.74
N THR A 219 0.37 -20.62 11.70
CA THR A 219 1.14 -21.59 10.92
C THR A 219 1.13 -21.20 9.46
N PHE A 220 2.21 -21.53 8.75
CA PHE A 220 2.31 -21.33 7.32
C PHE A 220 3.08 -22.45 6.67
N ASP A 221 2.43 -23.16 5.74
CA ASP A 221 3.01 -24.25 4.96
C ASP A 221 3.44 -23.81 3.55
N GLY A 222 3.35 -22.50 3.24
CA GLY A 222 3.60 -21.92 1.93
C GLY A 222 2.38 -21.86 1.01
N LYS A 223 1.26 -22.49 1.38
CA LYS A 223 -0.01 -22.49 0.65
C LYS A 223 -1.15 -21.89 1.46
N THR A 224 -1.17 -22.11 2.77
CA THR A 224 -2.21 -21.64 3.68
C THR A 224 -1.56 -20.98 4.89
N PHE A 225 -1.82 -19.69 5.08
CA PHE A 225 -1.51 -19.01 6.34
C PHE A 225 -2.70 -19.17 7.28
N ALA A 226 -2.52 -19.82 8.43
CA ALA A 226 -3.60 -20.09 9.38
C ALA A 226 -3.30 -19.47 10.75
N LEU A 227 -4.29 -18.79 11.32
CA LEU A 227 -4.25 -18.31 12.69
C LEU A 227 -4.70 -19.40 13.65
N ALA A 228 -4.23 -19.35 14.89
CA ALA A 228 -4.59 -20.33 15.92
C ALA A 228 -6.08 -20.34 16.30
N ASP A 229 -6.84 -19.32 15.91
CA ASP A 229 -8.30 -19.25 16.10
C ASP A 229 -9.10 -19.92 14.97
N GLY A 230 -8.42 -20.60 14.04
CA GLY A 230 -9.04 -21.39 12.97
C GLY A 230 -9.25 -20.63 11.65
N ARG A 231 -9.00 -19.31 11.61
CA ARG A 231 -9.02 -18.56 10.36
C ARG A 231 -7.85 -18.97 9.47
N ALA A 232 -8.10 -19.14 8.18
CA ALA A 232 -7.12 -19.57 7.21
C ALA A 232 -7.21 -18.75 5.92
N PHE A 233 -6.05 -18.43 5.34
CA PHE A 233 -5.91 -17.61 4.16
C PHE A 233 -5.10 -18.36 3.10
N GLN A 234 -5.74 -18.64 1.97
CA GLN A 234 -5.15 -19.40 0.87
C GLN A 234 -4.28 -18.51 -0.01
N VAL A 235 -3.06 -18.97 -0.31
CA VAL A 235 -2.11 -18.35 -1.23
C VAL A 235 -2.46 -18.77 -2.65
N VAL A 236 -2.61 -17.80 -3.55
CA VAL A 236 -2.85 -18.03 -4.98
C VAL A 236 -1.61 -17.71 -5.82
N ALA A 237 -0.68 -16.90 -5.31
CA ALA A 237 0.62 -16.68 -5.93
C ALA A 237 1.66 -16.22 -4.90
N ARG A 238 2.92 -16.58 -5.13
CA ARG A 238 4.09 -15.99 -4.45
C ARG A 238 4.79 -15.06 -5.43
N LYS A 239 5.25 -13.91 -4.96
CA LYS A 239 6.10 -12.99 -5.71
C LYS A 239 7.43 -12.82 -4.99
#